data_AF-A0A939FJ00-F1
#
_entry.id   AF-A0A939FJ00-F1
#
_cell.length_a   1.000
_cell.length_b   1.000
_cell.length_c   1.000
_cell.angle_alpha   90.00
_cell.angle_beta   90.00
_cell.angle_gamma   90.00
#
_symmetry.space_group_name_H-M   'P 1'
#
loop_
_entity.id
_entity.type
_entity.pdbx_description
1 polymer ?
#
loop_
_entity_poly.entity_id
_entity_poly.type
_entity_poly.pdbx_seq_one_letter_code
_entity_poly.pdbx_strand_id
1 'polypeptide(L)' 'LRGAGLWTRGGSLRLPYAHADVACGVMVVEPPVDELRVTLAESAPADAAGEEPAAAPEAPAACKPVPLQQAPLTGRPGAD' A
#
# COMPACT_ATOMS: atom_id res chain seq x y z
N LEU A 1 -20.44 -3.52 -8.06
CA LEU A 1 -19.07 -3.40 -7.51
C LEU A 1 -18.78 -1.93 -7.23
N ARG A 2 -18.98 -1.47 -5.99
CA ARG A 2 -18.36 -0.21 -5.52
C ARG A 2 -17.01 -0.59 -4.91
N GLY A 3 -15.93 0.05 -5.34
CA GLY A 3 -14.59 -0.15 -4.76
C GLY A 3 -13.67 -1.17 -5.47
N ALA A 4 -14.00 -1.65 -6.67
CA ALA A 4 -13.09 -2.48 -7.47
C ALA A 4 -12.73 -1.73 -8.77
N GLY A 5 -11.45 -1.37 -8.92
CA GLY A 5 -10.90 -0.74 -10.14
C GLY A 5 -9.79 -1.59 -10.77
N LEU A 6 -9.50 -1.37 -12.05
CA LEU A 6 -8.44 -2.06 -12.79
C LEU A 6 -7.25 -1.12 -12.99
N TRP A 7 -6.10 -1.48 -12.44
CA TRP A 7 -4.83 -0.79 -12.74
C TRP A 7 -4.34 -1.19 -14.13
N THR A 8 -3.97 -0.19 -14.93
CA THR A 8 -3.31 -0.40 -16.22
C THR A 8 -1.80 -0.52 -16.06
N ARG A 9 -1.13 -1.11 -17.05
CA ARG A 9 0.35 -1.15 -17.09
C ARG A 9 0.97 0.25 -17.15
N GLY A 10 0.25 1.24 -17.67
CA GLY A 10 0.68 2.64 -17.74
C GLY A 10 0.53 3.42 -16.43
N GLY A 11 -0.01 2.79 -15.38
CA GLY A 11 -0.15 3.42 -14.06
C GLY A 11 -1.50 4.10 -13.83
N SER A 12 -2.38 4.22 -14.82
CA SER A 12 -3.71 4.79 -14.61
C SER A 12 -4.69 3.74 -14.04
N LEU A 13 -5.58 4.16 -13.14
CA LEU A 13 -6.63 3.32 -12.53
C LEU A 13 -7.96 3.55 -13.25
N ARG A 14 -8.57 2.46 -13.74
CA ARG A 14 -9.91 2.47 -14.34
C ARG A 14 -10.96 2.07 -13.30
N LEU A 15 -11.81 3.00 -12.89
CA LEU A 15 -12.89 2.75 -11.93
C LEU A 15 -14.25 2.66 -12.64
N PRO A 16 -15.00 1.57 -12.50
CA PRO A 16 -16.40 1.54 -12.88
C PRO A 16 -17.21 2.47 -11.98
N TYR A 17 -18.11 3.25 -12.58
CA TYR A 17 -19.02 4.12 -11.85
C TYR A 17 -20.40 4.12 -12.51
N ALA A 18 -21.40 4.50 -11.72
CA ALA A 18 -22.74 4.75 -12.19
C ALA A 18 -23.37 5.86 -11.35
N HIS A 19 -24.07 6.79 -12.01
CA HIS A 19 -24.93 7.79 -11.39
C HIS A 19 -26.16 8.04 -12.26
N ALA A 20 -27.06 8.94 -11.85
CA ALA A 20 -28.35 9.17 -12.51
C ALA A 20 -28.22 9.42 -14.02
N ASP A 21 -27.19 10.13 -14.46
CA ASP A 21 -26.99 10.49 -15.87
C ASP A 21 -26.13 9.47 -16.65
N VAL A 22 -25.45 8.56 -15.95
CA VAL A 22 -24.54 7.57 -16.56
C VAL A 22 -24.76 6.21 -15.92
N ALA A 23 -25.46 5.32 -16.64
CA ALA A 23 -25.80 3.99 -16.16
C ALA A 23 -24.60 3.03 -16.02
N CYS A 24 -23.59 3.15 -16.90
CA CYS A 24 -22.39 2.31 -16.87
C CYS A 24 -21.18 3.06 -17.44
N GLY A 25 -20.51 3.82 -16.58
CA GLY A 25 -19.32 4.59 -16.94
C GLY A 25 -18.03 3.94 -16.43
N VAL A 26 -16.92 4.31 -17.06
CA VAL A 26 -15.56 4.02 -16.56
C VAL A 26 -14.80 5.32 -16.48
N MET A 27 -14.31 5.66 -15.29
CA MET A 27 -13.47 6.83 -15.03
C MET A 27 -12.01 6.42 -15.02
N VAL A 28 -11.15 7.23 -15.64
CA VAL A 28 -9.69 7.03 -15.61
C VAL A 28 -9.11 8.02 -14.60
N VAL A 29 -8.32 7.50 -13.66
CA VAL A 29 -7.59 8.28 -12.66
C VAL A 29 -6.11 8.07 -12.93
N GLU A 30 -5.39 9.15 -13.21
CA GLU A 30 -3.95 9.10 -13.44
C GLU A 30 -3.20 8.84 -12.11
N PRO A 31 -2.02 8.20 -12.17
CA PRO A 31 -1.24 7.95 -10.97
C PRO A 31 -0.82 9.29 -10.33
N PRO A 32 -0.76 9.36 -8.99
CA PRO A 32 -0.17 10.52 -8.34
C PRO A 32 1.28 10.66 -8.79
N VAL A 33 1.68 11.89 -9.12
CA VAL A 33 3.08 12.23 -9.34
C VAL A 33 3.83 12.02 -8.02
N ASP A 34 5.00 11.38 -8.08
CA ASP A 34 5.82 11.00 -6.92
C ASP A 34 6.51 12.24 -6.32
N GLU A 35 5.73 13.20 -5.82
CA GLU A 35 6.21 14.37 -5.05
C GLU A 35 6.32 14.06 -3.55
N LEU A 36 5.92 12.85 -3.13
CA LEU A 36 5.87 12.41 -1.72
C LEU A 36 7.22 11.95 -1.15
N ARG A 37 8.33 12.05 -1.90
CA ARG A 37 9.65 11.72 -1.35
C ARG A 37 10.16 12.72 -0.31
N VAL A 38 9.53 13.89 -0.17
CA VAL A 38 10.00 14.94 0.76
C VAL A 38 9.36 14.82 2.16
N THR A 39 8.13 14.35 2.30
CA THR A 39 7.40 14.48 3.58
C THR A 39 7.50 13.27 4.52
N LEU A 40 7.98 12.11 4.05
CA LEU A 40 8.28 10.99 4.96
C LEU A 40 9.57 11.22 5.76
N ALA A 41 10.50 12.02 5.23
CA ALA A 41 11.73 12.38 5.93
C ALA A 41 11.51 13.47 6.99
N GLU A 42 10.48 14.31 6.85
CA GLU A 42 10.17 15.40 7.80
C GLU A 42 9.28 14.98 8.97
N SER A 43 8.84 13.71 9.01
CA SER A 43 8.13 13.13 10.16
C SER A 43 9.07 12.44 11.16
N ALA A 44 10.38 12.62 11.03
CA ALA A 44 11.31 12.31 12.11
C ALA A 44 11.24 13.46 13.14
N PRO A 45 10.90 13.21 14.42
CA PRO A 45 11.10 14.23 15.43
C PRO A 45 12.59 14.58 15.44
N ALA A 46 12.90 15.85 15.26
CA ALA A 46 14.21 16.39 15.56
C ALA A 46 14.43 16.20 17.07
N ASP A 47 15.15 15.14 17.43
CA ASP A 47 15.42 14.78 18.81
C ASP A 47 16.19 15.93 19.47
N ALA A 48 15.52 16.55 20.43
CA ALA A 48 16.09 17.52 21.33
C ALA A 48 17.25 16.87 22.07
N ALA A 49 18.36 17.60 22.19
CA ALA A 49 19.49 17.17 22.98
C ALA A 49 19.05 16.85 24.43
N GLY A 50 19.31 15.61 24.84
CA GLY A 50 19.58 15.26 26.24
C GLY A 50 18.41 14.68 27.03
N GLU A 51 18.15 13.38 26.90
CA GLU A 51 17.84 12.51 28.04
C GLU A 51 18.17 11.05 27.65
N GLU A 52 18.86 10.31 28.51
CA GLU A 52 19.22 8.90 28.27
C GLU A 52 17.93 8.05 28.18
N PRO A 53 17.65 7.33 27.08
CA PRO A 53 16.46 6.49 27.02
C PRO A 53 16.75 5.16 27.69
N ALA A 54 16.06 4.94 28.82
CA ALA A 54 15.90 3.64 29.47
C ALA A 54 15.57 2.55 28.43
N ALA A 55 16.22 1.38 28.58
CA ALA A 55 16.20 0.24 27.67
C ALA A 55 14.88 0.09 26.88
N ALA A 56 14.94 0.38 25.58
CA ALA A 56 13.82 0.23 24.67
C ALA A 56 13.39 -1.25 24.60
N PRO A 57 12.08 -1.57 24.59
CA PRO A 57 11.61 -2.91 24.29
C PRO A 57 12.11 -3.30 22.89
N GLU A 58 12.73 -4.48 22.77
CA GLU A 58 13.26 -4.97 21.49
C GLU A 58 12.18 -4.91 20.42
N ALA A 59 12.46 -4.15 19.34
CA ALA A 59 11.54 -4.05 18.22
C ALA A 59 11.25 -5.46 17.68
N PRO A 60 9.99 -5.80 17.40
CA PRO A 60 9.66 -7.12 16.87
C PRO A 60 10.44 -7.35 15.57
N ALA A 61 11.17 -8.46 15.51
CA ALA A 61 12.00 -8.80 14.36
C ALA A 61 11.15 -8.73 13.09
N ALA A 62 11.50 -7.81 12.18
CA ALA A 62 10.77 -7.60 10.95
C ALA A 62 10.72 -8.91 10.14
N CYS A 63 9.51 -9.34 9.75
CA CYS A 63 9.31 -10.52 8.90
C CYS A 63 9.98 -10.27 7.55
N LYS A 64 11.18 -10.83 7.36
CA LYS A 64 11.88 -10.78 6.07
C LYS A 64 11.15 -11.71 5.10
N PRO A 65 10.68 -11.21 3.94
CA PRO A 65 10.03 -12.07 2.97
C PRO A 65 11.02 -13.12 2.45
N VAL A 66 10.63 -14.39 2.53
CA VAL A 66 11.40 -15.48 1.96
C VAL A 66 11.17 -15.54 0.44
N PRO A 67 12.17 -15.96 -0.35
CA PRO A 67 12.02 -16.23 -1.77
C PRO A 67 10.79 -17.09 -2.06
N LEU A 68 10.09 -16.83 -3.17
CA LEU A 68 8.84 -17.53 -3.53
C LEU A 68 8.97 -19.06 -3.55
N GLN A 69 10.16 -19.58 -3.86
CA GLN A 69 10.44 -21.02 -3.86
C GLN A 69 10.52 -21.64 -2.44
N GLN A 70 10.61 -20.79 -1.42
CA GLN A 70 10.69 -21.15 0.00
C GLN A 70 9.47 -20.70 0.79
N ALA A 71 8.56 -19.95 0.15
CA ALA A 71 7.27 -19.64 0.73
C ALA A 71 6.42 -20.92 0.73
N PRO A 72 5.73 -21.25 1.83
CA PRO A 72 4.79 -22.36 1.83
C PRO A 72 3.68 -22.07 0.81
N LEU A 73 3.71 -22.76 -0.33
CA LEU A 73 2.83 -22.54 -1.48
C LEU A 73 1.37 -22.98 -1.23
N THR A 74 1.01 -23.33 0.00
CA THR A 74 -0.33 -23.80 0.38
C THR A 74 -1.31 -22.63 0.56
N GLY A 75 -1.58 -21.92 -0.55
CA GLY A 75 -2.71 -21.02 -0.65
C GLY A 75 -3.97 -21.78 -1.07
N ARG A 76 -4.84 -22.07 -0.10
CA ARG A 76 -6.16 -22.74 -0.15
C ARG A 76 -6.18 -24.28 -0.33
N PRO A 77 -6.86 -25.05 0.56
CA PRO A 77 -7.48 -26.29 0.11
C PRO A 77 -8.52 -25.92 -0.95
N GLY A 78 -8.61 -26.73 -2.02
CA GLY A 78 -9.70 -26.65 -2.98
C GLY A 78 -11.04 -26.64 -2.23
N ALA A 79 -11.93 -25.74 -2.63
CA ALA A 79 -13.34 -26.00 -2.41
C ALA A 79 -13.72 -27.11 -3.40
N ASP A 80 -14.21 -28.22 -2.83
CA ASP A 80 -14.56 -29.52 -3.42
C ASP A 80 -13.42 -30.53 -3.61
#